data_AF-A0A6P1ZTA9-F1
#
_entry.id   AF-A0A6P1ZTA9-F1
#
_cell.length_a   1.000
_cell.length_b   1.000
_cell.length_c   1.000
_cell.angle_alpha   90.00
_cell.angle_beta   90.00
_cell.angle_gamma   90.00
#
_symmetry.space_group_name_H-M   'P 1'
#
loop_
_entity.id
_entity.type
_entity.pdbx_description
1 polymer ?
#
loop_
_entity_poly.entity_id
_entity_poly.type
_entity_poly.pdbx_seq_one_letter_code
_entity_poly.pdbx_strand_id
1 'polypeptide(L)' 'MNSKYKDYNQNGQISTVTKEVYKAMSDLNRGIMKFKGADSPKVVTISTVLLLGSIAALIIWALQAAYALN' A
#
# COMPACT_ATOMS: atom_id res chain seq x y z
N MET A 1 13.65 20.68 24.90
CA MET A 1 13.18 20.31 23.54
C MET A 1 12.05 21.26 23.14
N ASN A 2 12.39 22.31 22.39
CA ASN A 2 11.48 23.39 22.00
C ASN A 2 10.93 23.07 20.61
N SER A 3 9.64 22.74 20.51
CA SER A 3 8.98 22.61 19.21
C SER A 3 7.63 23.33 19.27
N LYS A 4 7.71 24.67 19.27
CA LYS A 4 6.56 25.51 18.96
C LYS A 4 6.28 25.42 17.46
N TYR A 5 5.50 24.43 17.05
CA TYR A 5 4.82 24.54 15.76
C TYR A 5 3.74 25.62 15.88
N LYS A 6 4.04 26.78 15.30
CA LYS A 6 3.13 27.91 15.16
C LYS A 6 2.86 28.10 13.68
N ASP A 7 1.76 27.52 13.22
CA ASP A 7 1.26 27.75 11.87
C ASP A 7 0.28 28.95 11.94
N TYR A 8 0.79 30.14 11.64
CA TYR A 8 -0.01 31.36 11.58
C TYR A 8 -0.53 31.53 10.15
N ASN A 9 -1.84 31.34 9.95
CA ASN A 9 -2.53 32.06 8.87
C ASN A 9 -2.35 33.56 9.16
N GLN A 10 -2.01 34.36 8.14
CA GLN A 10 -1.56 35.75 8.25
C GLN A 10 -2.51 36.68 9.01
N ASN A 11 -3.73 36.23 9.32
CA ASN A 11 -4.75 36.99 10.05
C ASN A 11 -5.06 36.45 11.46
N GLY A 12 -4.23 35.57 12.04
CA GLY A 12 -4.32 35.19 13.46
C GLY A 12 -5.59 34.43 13.90
N GLN A 13 -6.42 33.98 12.95
CA GLN A 13 -7.62 33.19 13.25
C GLN A 13 -7.37 31.70 13.03
N ILE A 14 -7.70 30.89 14.05
CA ILE A 14 -7.72 29.43 13.95
C ILE A 14 -8.96 29.05 13.16
N SER A 15 -8.83 28.92 11.84
CA SER A 15 -9.91 28.43 10.99
C SER A 15 -10.23 26.99 11.37
N THR A 16 -11.47 26.70 11.78
CA THR A 16 -11.94 25.33 12.07
C THR A 16 -11.63 24.36 10.92
N VAL A 17 -11.57 24.89 9.69
CA VAL A 17 -11.13 24.19 8.47
C VAL A 17 -9.72 23.61 8.59
N THR A 18 -8.76 24.32 9.19
CA THR A 18 -7.38 23.85 9.20
C THR A 18 -7.18 22.70 10.20
N LYS A 19 -7.78 22.75 11.40
CA LYS A 19 -7.68 21.63 12.36
C LYS A 19 -8.26 20.32 11.82
N GLU A 20 -9.43 20.37 11.18
CA GLU A 20 -10.03 19.18 10.56
C GLU A 20 -9.17 18.66 9.40
N VAL A 21 -8.55 19.54 8.61
CA VAL A 21 -7.63 19.17 7.52
C VAL A 21 -6.33 18.56 8.05
N TYR A 22 -5.70 19.13 9.08
CA TYR A 22 -4.50 18.55 9.70
C TYR A 22 -4.81 17.20 10.38
N LYS A 23 -5.99 17.06 10.98
CA LYS A 23 -6.46 15.81 11.58
C LYS A 23 -6.79 14.75 10.53
N ALA A 24 -7.47 15.11 9.43
CA ALA A 24 -7.76 14.22 8.31
C ALA A 24 -6.48 13.76 7.58
N MET A 25 -5.50 14.65 7.40
CA MET A 25 -4.20 14.31 6.80
C MET A 25 -3.38 13.34 7.69
N SER A 26 -3.51 13.48 9.01
CA SER A 26 -2.91 12.57 9.99
C SER A 26 -3.61 11.21 10.02
N ASP A 27 -4.94 11.18 9.86
CA ASP A 27 -5.76 9.96 9.95
C ASP A 27 -5.73 9.10 8.68
N LEU A 28 -5.62 9.70 7.50
CA LEU A 28 -5.38 8.98 6.23
C LEU A 28 -4.02 8.24 6.21
N ASN A 29 -3.08 8.61 7.08
CA ASN A 29 -1.81 7.91 7.28
C ASN A 29 -1.84 6.86 8.41
N ARG A 30 -3.02 6.59 9.01
CA ARG A 30 -3.21 5.59 10.06
C ARG A 30 -3.70 4.22 9.56
N GLY A 31 -3.66 4.00 8.24
CA GLY A 31 -4.04 2.74 7.61
C GLY A 31 -3.01 1.64 7.85
N ILE A 32 -3.46 0.55 8.48
CA ILE A 32 -2.73 -0.66 8.89
C ILE A 32 -2.17 -1.51 7.72
N MET A 33 -2.40 -1.10 6.48
CA MET A 33 -1.97 -1.83 5.28
C MET A 33 -0.86 -1.11 4.51
N LYS A 34 0.05 -0.42 5.22
CA LYS A 34 1.30 0.10 4.66
C LYS A 34 2.45 -0.87 4.93
N PHE A 35 2.51 -1.98 4.19
CA PHE A 35 3.67 -2.85 4.23
C PHE A 35 4.86 -2.12 3.60
N LYS A 36 5.74 -1.63 4.46
CA LYS A 36 6.93 -0.87 4.06
C LYS A 36 7.78 -1.73 3.11
N GLY A 37 7.88 -1.31 1.86
CA GLY A 37 8.67 -2.00 0.82
C GLY A 37 7.88 -2.99 -0.05
N ALA A 38 6.59 -3.22 0.19
CA ALA A 38 5.75 -4.06 -0.68
C ALA A 38 5.57 -3.47 -2.09
N ASP A 39 5.50 -2.14 -2.20
CA ASP A 39 5.39 -1.43 -3.47
C ASP A 39 6.73 -1.26 -4.21
N SER A 40 7.80 -1.89 -3.72
CA SER A 40 9.10 -1.83 -4.38
C SER A 40 9.02 -2.60 -5.70
N PRO A 41 9.48 -2.05 -6.84
CA PRO A 41 9.41 -2.72 -8.14
C PRO A 41 9.97 -4.15 -8.12
N LYS A 42 11.05 -4.37 -7.37
CA LYS A 42 11.68 -5.69 -7.19
C LYS A 42 10.74 -6.71 -6.55
N VAL A 43 10.02 -6.31 -5.49
CA VAL A 43 9.13 -7.19 -4.71
C VAL A 43 7.89 -7.52 -5.54
N VAL A 44 7.32 -6.53 -6.22
CA VAL A 44 6.18 -6.71 -7.12
C VAL A 44 6.52 -7.72 -8.21
N THR A 45 7.65 -7.56 -8.92
CA THR A 45 8.05 -8.51 -9.98
C THR A 45 8.17 -9.94 -9.48
N ILE A 46 8.80 -10.16 -8.31
CA ILE A 46 8.95 -11.51 -7.75
C ILE A 46 7.57 -12.10 -7.39
N SER A 47 6.70 -11.32 -6.74
CA SER A 47 5.35 -11.79 -6.40
C SER A 47 4.53 -12.15 -7.63
N THR A 48 4.64 -11.37 -8.71
CA THR A 48 3.93 -11.62 -9.97
C THR A 48 4.41 -12.91 -10.63
N VAL A 49 5.72 -13.14 -10.69
CA VAL A 49 6.30 -14.37 -11.26
C VAL A 49 5.88 -15.59 -10.44
N LEU A 50 5.88 -15.50 -9.12
CA LEU A 50 5.43 -16.59 -8.25
C LEU A 50 3.95 -16.91 -8.45
N LEU A 51 3.09 -15.89 -8.46
CA LEU A 51 1.65 -16.09 -8.64
C LEU A 51 1.35 -16.68 -10.02
N LEU A 52 1.77 -16.03 -11.09
CA LEU A 52 1.49 -16.48 -12.46
C LEU A 52 2.16 -17.82 -12.76
N GLY A 53 3.40 -18.01 -12.30
CA GLY A 53 4.12 -19.27 -12.44
C GLY A 53 3.42 -20.43 -11.72
N SER A 54 2.93 -20.20 -10.49
CA SER A 54 2.19 -21.23 -9.74
C SER A 54 0.89 -21.62 -10.44
N ILE A 55 0.14 -20.64 -10.96
CA ILE A 55 -1.11 -20.89 -11.70
C ILE A 55 -0.81 -21.68 -12.97
N ALA A 56 0.19 -21.26 -13.76
CA ALA A 56 0.56 -21.96 -14.98
C ALA A 56 1.02 -23.39 -14.71
N ALA A 57 1.84 -23.61 -13.68
CA ALA A 57 2.29 -24.93 -13.28
C ALA A 57 1.11 -25.83 -12.86
N LEU A 58 0.15 -25.30 -12.09
CA LEU A 58 -1.04 -26.04 -11.68
C LEU A 58 -1.94 -26.38 -12.87
N ILE A 59 -2.08 -25.49 -13.85
CA ILE A 59 -2.84 -25.76 -15.08
C ILE A 59 -2.19 -26.89 -15.88
N ILE A 60 -0.88 -26.81 -16.10
CA ILE A 60 -0.13 -27.84 -16.84
C ILE A 60 -0.25 -29.19 -16.11
N TRP A 61 -0.05 -29.18 -14.79
CA TRP A 61 -0.17 -30.38 -13.98
C TRP A 61 -1.59 -30.96 -14.01
N ALA A 62 -2.61 -30.11 -13.92
CA ALA A 62 -4.01 -30.54 -14.01
C ALA A 62 -4.34 -31.14 -15.38
N LEU A 63 -3.83 -30.56 -16.47
CA LEU A 63 -4.02 -31.09 -17.83
C LEU A 63 -3.34 -32.45 -18.00
N GLN A 64 -2.10 -32.61 -17.52
CA GLN A 64 -1.39 -33.90 -17.55
C GLN A 64 -2.10 -34.94 -16.70
N ALA A 65 -2.53 -34.60 -15.48
CA ALA A 65 -3.22 -35.50 -14.57
C ALA A 65 -4.60 -35.92 -15.08
N ALA A 66 -5.37 -34.99 -15.66
CA ALA A 66 -6.73 -35.26 -16.12
C ALA A 66 -6.78 -35.98 -17.47
N TYR A 67 -5.87 -35.65 -18.38
CA TYR A 67 -5.91 -36.14 -19.76
C TYR A 67 -4.81 -37.14 -20.09
N ALA A 68 -4.00 -37.57 -19.12
CA ALA A 68 -2.86 -38.47 -19.31
C ALA A 68 -2.02 -38.08 -20.54
N LEU A 69 -1.77 -36.78 -20.69
CA LEU A 69 -0.89 -36.23 -21.72
C LEU A 69 0.54 -36.59 -21.30
N ASN A 70 0.95 -37.80 -21.68
CA ASN A 70 2.33 -38.29 -21.58
C ASN A 70 3.13 -37.84 -22.80
#